data_AF-G3UYF6-F1
#
_entry.id   AF-G3UYF6-F1
#
_cell.length_a   1.000
_cell.length_b   1.000
_cell.length_c   1.000
_cell.angle_alpha   90.00
_cell.angle_beta   90.00
_cell.angle_gamma   90.00
#
_symmetry.space_group_name_H-M   'P 1'
#
loop_
_entity.id
_entity.type
_entity.pdbx_description
1 polymer ?
#
loop_
_entity_poly.entity_id
_entity_poly.type
_entity_poly.pdbx_seq_one_letter_code
_entity_poly.pdbx_strand_id
1 'polypeptide(L)'
;MAFRATPGRTPPGPGPRSGIPSASFPSPQPPMAGPGGIEEEDEEEPAEIHLCVLWSSGYLGIAYYDTSDSTIHFMPDAPDHESLKLLQRVLDEINPQSVVTSAKQDEAMTRFLGKLASEEHREPKGPEIILLPSVDFGPEISKQRLLSGNYSFISDSMTATEKILFLSSIIPFDCVLTVRALGGLLKFLSRRRIGVELEDYDVGVPILGFKKFVLTHLVSIDQDTYSVLQIFKSESHPSVYKVASGLKEGLSLFGILNRCRCKWGQKLLRLWFTRPTRELRELNSRLDVIQFFLMPQNLDMAQMLHRLLSHIKNVPLILKRMKLSHTKVSDWQVLYKTVYSALGLRDACRSLPQSIQLFQDIAQEFSDDLHHIASLIGKVVDFEESLAENRFTVLPNIDPDIDAKKRRLIGLPSFLTEVAQKELENLDSRIPSCSVIYIPLIGFLLSIPRLPFMVEASDFEIEGLDFMRTSCTIVAPGPRSWTRCWETCTARSGTRRPC
;
A
#
# COMPACT_ATOMS: atom_id res chain seq x y z
N MET A 1 -20.51 -39.54 -63.11
CA MET A 1 -21.45 -38.97 -64.09
C MET A 1 -22.07 -37.73 -63.48
N ALA A 2 -21.96 -36.61 -64.19
CA ALA A 2 -22.49 -35.31 -63.80
C ALA A 2 -24.01 -35.34 -63.61
N PHE A 3 -24.57 -34.43 -62.82
CA PHE A 3 -25.52 -33.42 -63.32
C PHE A 3 -25.72 -32.29 -62.30
N ARG A 4 -25.73 -31.07 -62.84
CA ARG A 4 -25.94 -29.77 -62.20
C ARG A 4 -27.33 -29.30 -62.63
N ALA A 5 -28.16 -28.78 -61.72
CA ALA A 5 -29.28 -27.90 -62.06
C ALA A 5 -29.81 -27.14 -60.82
N THR A 6 -29.71 -25.83 -60.87
CA THR A 6 -30.55 -24.82 -60.16
C THR A 6 -31.65 -24.35 -61.13
N PRO A 7 -32.57 -23.42 -60.79
CA PRO A 7 -33.32 -23.15 -59.56
C PRO A 7 -34.86 -23.02 -59.81
N GLY A 8 -35.68 -23.15 -58.75
CA GLY A 8 -37.13 -22.88 -58.79
C GLY A 8 -37.53 -21.79 -57.80
N ARG A 9 -38.30 -20.80 -58.26
CA ARG A 9 -38.66 -19.53 -57.60
C ARG A 9 -40.15 -19.57 -57.22
N THR A 10 -40.51 -19.20 -55.98
CA THR A 10 -41.91 -18.96 -55.52
C THR A 10 -41.93 -18.07 -54.25
N PRO A 11 -43.06 -17.41 -53.89
CA PRO A 11 -43.17 -15.94 -53.71
C PRO A 11 -43.11 -15.43 -52.25
N PRO A 12 -43.27 -14.11 -51.99
CA PRO A 12 -42.86 -13.47 -50.74
C PRO A 12 -43.92 -13.59 -49.63
N GLY A 13 -43.44 -13.86 -48.40
CA GLY A 13 -44.20 -13.81 -47.16
C GLY A 13 -43.74 -12.67 -46.25
N PRO A 14 -44.59 -12.20 -45.32
CA PRO A 14 -44.60 -10.82 -44.83
C PRO A 14 -43.55 -10.53 -43.76
N GLY A 15 -43.09 -9.28 -43.75
CA GLY A 15 -42.24 -8.69 -42.72
C GLY A 15 -42.93 -8.51 -41.35
N PRO A 16 -42.20 -7.94 -40.36
CA PRO A 16 -41.98 -8.59 -39.08
C PRO A 16 -42.93 -8.12 -37.97
N ARG A 17 -43.21 -9.00 -37.01
CA ARG A 17 -43.74 -8.63 -35.68
C ARG A 17 -42.62 -8.74 -34.64
N SER A 18 -42.27 -7.56 -34.12
CA SER A 18 -41.56 -7.23 -32.87
C SER A 18 -41.28 -8.39 -31.90
N GLY A 19 -40.00 -8.78 -31.85
CA GLY A 19 -39.41 -9.57 -30.75
C GLY A 19 -38.75 -8.65 -29.72
N ILE A 20 -38.93 -9.04 -28.46
CA ILE A 20 -38.44 -8.45 -27.21
C ILE A 20 -36.91 -8.20 -27.26
N PRO A 21 -36.39 -7.04 -26.82
CA PRO A 21 -34.94 -6.84 -26.74
C PRO A 21 -34.38 -7.51 -25.48
N SER A 22 -33.46 -8.45 -25.68
CA SER A 22 -32.54 -8.96 -24.66
C SER A 22 -31.62 -7.82 -24.20
N ALA A 23 -31.57 -7.58 -22.89
CA ALA A 23 -30.69 -6.59 -22.28
C ALA A 23 -29.21 -6.98 -22.44
N SER A 24 -28.53 -6.34 -23.38
CA SER A 24 -27.07 -6.33 -23.48
C SER A 24 -26.52 -5.21 -22.58
N PHE A 25 -25.84 -5.57 -21.49
CA PHE A 25 -25.08 -4.61 -20.68
C PHE A 25 -23.87 -4.09 -21.50
N PRO A 26 -23.64 -2.76 -21.57
CA PRO A 26 -22.48 -2.22 -22.27
C PRO A 26 -21.20 -2.51 -21.47
N SER A 27 -20.20 -3.06 -22.16
CA SER A 27 -18.84 -3.21 -21.66
C SER A 27 -18.23 -1.81 -21.45
N PRO A 28 -17.61 -1.49 -20.29
CA PRO A 28 -16.95 -0.21 -20.12
C PRO A 28 -15.70 -0.15 -21.00
N GLN A 29 -15.69 0.81 -21.94
CA GLN A 29 -14.48 1.15 -22.70
C GLN A 29 -13.45 1.80 -21.76
N PRO A 30 -12.15 1.49 -21.90
CA PRO A 30 -11.12 2.16 -21.13
C PRO A 30 -11.03 3.64 -21.57
N PRO A 31 -10.89 4.59 -20.63
CA PRO A 31 -10.78 6.00 -20.98
C PRO A 31 -9.51 6.26 -21.81
N MET A 32 -9.67 7.07 -22.86
CA MET A 32 -8.58 7.50 -23.72
C MET A 32 -7.49 8.22 -22.91
N ALA A 33 -6.23 7.88 -23.20
CA ALA A 33 -5.06 8.49 -22.59
C ALA A 33 -4.97 9.99 -22.93
N GLY A 34 -5.23 10.84 -21.95
CA GLY A 34 -4.83 12.26 -21.99
C GLY A 34 -3.31 12.40 -21.81
N PRO A 35 -2.67 13.40 -22.43
CA PRO A 35 -1.24 13.62 -22.27
C PRO A 35 -0.96 14.28 -20.91
N GLY A 36 -0.13 13.64 -20.09
CA GLY A 36 0.45 14.27 -18.89
C GLY A 36 -0.13 13.84 -17.55
N GLY A 37 -0.41 12.55 -17.35
CA GLY A 37 -0.42 12.00 -16.00
C GLY A 37 1.00 12.00 -15.47
N ILE A 38 1.30 12.89 -14.51
CA ILE A 38 2.49 12.78 -13.68
C ILE A 38 2.43 11.37 -13.10
N GLU A 39 3.34 10.49 -13.52
CA GLU A 39 3.61 9.27 -12.79
C GLU A 39 4.10 9.75 -11.42
N GLU A 40 3.19 9.86 -10.44
CA GLU A 40 3.57 9.95 -9.05
C GLU A 40 4.39 8.69 -8.80
N GLU A 41 5.72 8.83 -8.84
CA GLU A 41 6.65 7.85 -8.31
C GLU A 41 6.20 7.65 -6.87
N ASP A 42 5.45 6.58 -6.61
CA ASP A 42 5.13 6.13 -5.26
C ASP A 42 6.47 6.12 -4.51
N GLU A 43 6.71 7.12 -3.65
CA GLU A 43 7.78 7.11 -2.65
C GLU A 43 7.44 6.01 -1.64
N GLU A 44 7.50 4.75 -2.09
CA GLU A 44 7.47 3.59 -1.22
C GLU A 44 8.77 3.65 -0.42
N GLU A 45 8.65 3.80 0.90
CA GLU A 45 9.76 3.71 1.84
C GLU A 45 10.61 2.46 1.52
N PRO A 46 11.95 2.59 1.55
CA PRO A 46 12.82 1.46 1.26
C PRO A 46 12.49 0.30 2.21
N ALA A 47 12.38 -0.91 1.65
CA ALA A 47 12.16 -2.11 2.44
C ALA A 47 13.35 -2.31 3.38
N GLU A 48 13.06 -2.38 4.67
CA GLU A 48 14.04 -2.55 5.74
C GLU A 48 13.93 -3.97 6.29
N ILE A 49 15.08 -4.58 6.58
CA ILE A 49 15.13 -5.90 7.20
C ILE A 49 15.86 -5.81 8.53
N HIS A 50 15.19 -6.24 9.60
CA HIS A 50 15.77 -6.27 10.94
C HIS A 50 15.99 -7.73 11.35
N LEU A 51 17.25 -8.13 11.46
CA LEU A 51 17.66 -9.48 11.83
C LEU A 51 17.87 -9.56 13.35
N CYS A 52 17.40 -10.63 13.97
CA CYS A 52 17.78 -11.05 15.32
C CYS A 52 18.52 -12.38 15.28
N VAL A 53 19.68 -12.42 15.93
CA VAL A 53 20.57 -13.59 15.92
C VAL A 53 21.01 -13.95 17.34
N LEU A 54 21.04 -15.25 17.62
CA LEU A 54 21.65 -15.82 18.82
C LEU A 54 22.50 -17.02 18.43
N TRP A 55 23.71 -17.10 18.98
CA TRP A 55 24.56 -18.29 18.85
C TRP A 55 24.92 -18.79 20.24
N SER A 56 24.78 -20.09 20.45
CA SER A 56 25.15 -20.74 21.71
C SER A 56 25.37 -22.23 21.48
N SER A 57 26.39 -22.79 22.15
CA SER A 57 26.70 -24.23 22.10
C SER A 57 26.86 -24.81 20.69
N GLY A 58 27.37 -24.00 19.73
CA GLY A 58 27.56 -24.42 18.34
C GLY A 58 26.29 -24.42 17.48
N TYR A 59 25.18 -23.88 17.99
CA TYR A 59 23.93 -23.71 17.24
C TYR A 59 23.59 -22.24 17.07
N LEU A 60 22.94 -21.92 15.97
CA LEU A 60 22.53 -20.60 15.54
C LEU A 60 20.99 -20.54 15.45
N GLY A 61 20.39 -19.59 16.15
CA GLY A 61 18.97 -19.24 16.04
C GLY A 61 18.81 -17.89 15.38
N ILE A 62 17.97 -17.82 14.33
CA ILE A 62 17.77 -16.63 13.51
C ILE A 62 16.29 -16.35 13.32
N ALA A 63 15.92 -15.07 13.45
CA ALA A 63 14.65 -14.54 12.99
C ALA A 63 14.83 -13.14 12.41
N TYR A 64 14.14 -12.77 11.35
CA TYR A 64 14.16 -11.41 10.81
C TYR A 64 12.76 -10.92 10.44
N TYR A 65 12.56 -9.61 10.49
CA TYR A 65 11.32 -8.95 10.08
C TYR A 65 11.57 -8.16 8.80
N ASP A 66 10.72 -8.35 7.79
CA ASP A 66 10.73 -7.60 6.54
C ASP A 66 9.59 -6.57 6.58
N THR A 67 9.94 -5.27 6.57
CA THR A 67 8.93 -4.21 6.66
C THR A 67 8.03 -4.14 5.42
N SER A 68 8.47 -4.72 4.30
CA SER A 68 7.77 -4.60 3.04
C SER A 68 6.59 -5.55 2.88
N ASP A 69 6.66 -6.74 3.44
CA ASP A 69 5.51 -7.66 3.54
C ASP A 69 4.97 -7.79 4.97
N SER A 70 5.60 -7.10 5.93
CA SER A 70 5.25 -7.14 7.35
C SER A 70 5.22 -8.57 7.90
N THR A 71 6.12 -9.44 7.44
CA THR A 71 6.21 -10.84 7.91
C THR A 71 7.52 -11.10 8.66
N ILE A 72 7.46 -12.05 9.60
CA ILE A 72 8.62 -12.53 10.33
C ILE A 72 9.07 -13.84 9.69
N HIS A 73 10.34 -13.89 9.32
CA HIS A 73 11.00 -15.08 8.82
C HIS A 73 11.89 -15.68 9.90
N PHE A 74 11.96 -17.00 10.01
CA PHE A 74 12.80 -17.66 11.02
C PHE A 74 13.43 -18.95 10.48
N MET A 75 14.62 -19.27 10.97
CA MET A 75 15.30 -20.52 10.67
C MET A 75 15.37 -21.38 11.92
N PRO A 76 14.96 -22.66 11.88
CA PRO A 76 15.15 -23.59 13.00
C PRO A 76 16.62 -23.67 13.43
N ASP A 77 16.85 -24.09 14.67
CA ASP A 77 18.19 -24.15 15.26
C ASP A 77 19.15 -24.92 14.35
N ALA A 78 20.11 -24.22 13.78
CA ALA A 78 21.02 -24.75 12.77
C ALA A 78 22.45 -24.81 13.33
N PRO A 79 23.20 -25.90 13.09
CA PRO A 79 24.58 -25.97 13.54
C PRO A 79 25.44 -24.94 12.80
N ASP A 80 26.27 -24.20 13.54
CA ASP A 80 27.29 -23.31 12.98
C ASP A 80 28.60 -23.46 13.76
N HIS A 81 29.71 -23.40 13.03
CA HIS A 81 31.05 -23.49 13.62
C HIS A 81 31.43 -22.16 14.29
N GLU A 82 32.48 -22.16 15.11
CA GLU A 82 32.99 -20.94 15.76
C GLU A 82 33.40 -19.84 14.77
N SER A 83 33.65 -20.20 13.51
CA SER A 83 33.90 -19.24 12.42
C SER A 83 32.65 -18.48 11.95
N LEU A 84 31.46 -18.87 12.41
CA LEU A 84 30.17 -18.25 12.10
C LEU A 84 29.92 -18.10 10.59
N LYS A 85 30.23 -19.15 9.83
CA LYS A 85 30.13 -19.14 8.37
C LYS A 85 28.68 -19.19 7.92
N LEU A 86 27.81 -19.88 8.65
CA LEU A 86 26.38 -19.87 8.36
C LEU A 86 25.82 -18.48 8.59
N LEU A 87 26.19 -17.83 9.71
CA LEU A 87 25.77 -16.46 9.97
C LEU A 87 26.25 -15.48 8.89
N GLN A 88 27.52 -15.57 8.45
CA GLN A 88 28.00 -14.73 7.35
C GLN A 88 27.14 -14.92 6.09
N ARG A 89 26.84 -16.17 5.70
CA ARG A 89 25.96 -16.46 4.56
C ARG A 89 24.56 -15.85 4.73
N VAL A 90 23.99 -15.92 5.93
CA VAL A 90 22.69 -15.31 6.24
C VAL A 90 22.75 -13.79 6.04
N LEU A 91 23.82 -13.13 6.48
CA LEU A 91 24.01 -11.69 6.31
C LEU A 91 24.18 -11.31 4.84
N ASP A 92 25.00 -12.04 4.09
CA ASP A 92 25.21 -11.82 2.66
C ASP A 92 23.89 -12.00 1.86
N GLU A 93 23.07 -12.96 2.30
CA GLU A 93 21.84 -13.36 1.61
C GLU A 93 20.62 -12.46 1.94
N ILE A 94 20.53 -11.95 3.17
CA ILE A 94 19.41 -11.12 3.63
C ILE A 94 19.74 -9.63 3.50
N ASN A 95 21.01 -9.26 3.68
CA ASN A 95 21.49 -7.88 3.76
C ASN A 95 20.65 -7.01 4.71
N PRO A 96 20.63 -7.33 6.03
CA PRO A 96 19.80 -6.62 6.99
C PRO A 96 20.32 -5.20 7.26
N GLN A 97 19.42 -4.30 7.63
CA GLN A 97 19.75 -2.94 8.07
C GLN A 97 20.20 -2.89 9.54
N SER A 98 19.64 -3.77 10.37
CA SER A 98 20.05 -3.89 11.77
C SER A 98 20.18 -5.35 12.19
N VAL A 99 21.20 -5.64 13.01
CA VAL A 99 21.42 -6.94 13.64
C VAL A 99 21.25 -6.81 15.15
N VAL A 100 20.18 -7.42 15.66
CA VAL A 100 19.78 -7.43 17.06
C VAL A 100 20.29 -8.69 17.74
N THR A 101 20.96 -8.55 18.87
CA THR A 101 21.40 -9.70 19.66
C THR A 101 21.45 -9.39 21.16
N SER A 102 21.72 -10.40 21.99
CA SER A 102 21.89 -10.25 23.44
C SER A 102 23.16 -9.47 23.80
N ALA A 103 23.15 -8.70 24.87
CA ALA A 103 24.36 -8.07 25.41
C ALA A 103 25.35 -9.09 25.99
N LYS A 104 24.86 -10.27 26.40
CA LYS A 104 25.69 -11.41 26.82
C LYS A 104 25.86 -12.35 25.64
N GLN A 105 27.08 -12.43 25.11
CA GLN A 105 27.46 -13.24 23.95
C GLN A 105 28.66 -14.11 24.26
N ASP A 106 28.79 -15.18 23.50
CA ASP A 106 30.01 -15.98 23.47
C ASP A 106 31.14 -15.22 22.75
N GLU A 107 32.39 -15.61 23.00
CA GLU A 107 33.56 -14.91 22.48
C GLU A 107 33.61 -14.92 20.94
N ALA A 108 33.23 -16.04 20.32
CA ALA A 108 33.17 -16.17 18.86
C ALA A 108 32.20 -15.15 18.23
N MET A 109 31.00 -15.03 18.77
CA MET A 109 30.00 -14.04 18.33
C MET A 109 30.48 -12.62 18.57
N THR A 110 31.09 -12.33 19.72
CA THR A 110 31.63 -11.00 20.03
C THR A 110 32.72 -10.59 19.04
N ARG A 111 33.64 -11.50 18.69
CA ARG A 111 34.67 -11.25 17.67
C ARG A 111 34.06 -11.02 16.29
N PHE A 112 33.02 -11.78 15.94
CA PHE A 112 32.33 -11.64 14.66
C PHE A 112 31.58 -10.30 14.53
N LEU A 113 30.82 -9.90 15.55
CA LEU A 113 30.17 -8.59 15.60
C LEU A 113 31.17 -7.44 15.57
N GLY A 114 32.32 -7.60 16.25
CA GLY A 114 33.41 -6.62 16.19
C GLY A 114 33.97 -6.45 14.77
N LYS A 115 34.09 -7.53 14.00
CA LYS A 115 34.50 -7.46 12.58
C LYS A 115 33.47 -6.71 11.74
N LEU A 116 32.18 -7.05 11.90
CA LEU A 116 31.09 -6.37 11.19
C LEU A 116 31.03 -4.86 11.50
N ALA A 117 31.23 -4.48 12.77
CA ALA A 117 31.31 -3.08 13.16
C ALA A 117 32.55 -2.37 12.59
N SER A 118 33.69 -3.06 12.49
CA SER A 118 34.92 -2.47 11.96
C SER A 118 34.88 -2.21 10.45
N GLU A 119 33.98 -2.87 9.73
CA GLU A 119 33.76 -2.71 8.29
C GLU A 119 32.93 -1.46 7.91
N GLU A 120 32.59 -0.59 8.87
CA GLU A 120 31.84 0.67 8.67
C GLU A 120 32.36 1.60 7.56
N HIS A 121 33.62 1.46 7.14
CA HIS A 121 34.26 2.29 6.10
C HIS A 121 34.15 1.72 4.67
N ARG A 122 33.52 0.55 4.48
CA ARG A 122 33.22 0.00 3.15
C ARG A 122 31.86 0.50 2.69
N GLU A 123 31.75 1.02 1.46
CA GLU A 123 30.44 1.10 0.81
C GLU A 123 30.12 -0.26 0.18
N PRO A 124 28.93 -0.85 0.46
CA PRO A 124 27.80 -0.30 1.21
C PRO A 124 27.94 -0.39 2.75
N LYS A 125 27.34 0.58 3.46
CA LYS A 125 27.34 0.70 4.93
C LYS A 125 26.84 -0.60 5.60
N GLY A 126 27.64 -1.16 6.51
CA GLY A 126 27.29 -2.35 7.28
C GLY A 126 26.05 -2.16 8.20
N PRO A 127 25.47 -3.26 8.70
CA PRO A 127 24.27 -3.21 9.53
C PRO A 127 24.50 -2.54 10.90
N GLU A 128 23.49 -1.83 11.42
CA GLU A 128 23.49 -1.32 12.79
C GLU A 128 23.43 -2.49 13.79
N ILE A 129 24.42 -2.60 14.69
CA ILE A 129 24.45 -3.66 15.71
C ILE A 129 23.74 -3.17 16.97
N ILE A 130 22.69 -3.89 17.39
CA ILE A 130 21.83 -3.52 18.51
C ILE A 130 21.87 -4.58 19.59
N LEU A 131 22.36 -4.21 20.77
CA LEU A 131 22.46 -5.10 21.93
C LEU A 131 21.28 -4.89 22.89
N LEU A 132 20.53 -5.95 23.14
CA LEU A 132 19.43 -5.97 24.10
C LEU A 132 19.82 -6.74 25.39
N PRO A 133 19.25 -6.40 26.56
CA PRO A 133 19.52 -7.12 27.80
C PRO A 133 19.29 -8.64 27.68
N SER A 134 20.19 -9.44 28.24
CA SER A 134 20.11 -10.91 28.15
C SER A 134 18.82 -11.50 28.74
N VAL A 135 18.21 -10.81 29.71
CA VAL A 135 16.91 -11.15 30.31
C VAL A 135 15.78 -11.14 29.29
N ASP A 136 15.85 -10.29 28.26
CA ASP A 136 14.81 -10.20 27.22
C ASP A 136 14.79 -11.42 26.29
N PHE A 137 15.87 -12.21 26.27
CA PHE A 137 16.05 -13.44 25.51
C PHE A 137 15.88 -14.69 26.37
N GLY A 138 15.29 -14.60 27.57
CA GLY A 138 14.93 -15.79 28.35
C GLY A 138 13.96 -16.67 27.55
N PRO A 139 14.12 -18.01 27.52
CA PRO A 139 13.31 -18.89 26.69
C PRO A 139 11.82 -18.82 27.04
N GLU A 140 11.49 -18.84 28.33
CA GLU A 140 10.10 -18.76 28.79
C GLU A 140 9.48 -17.39 28.47
N ILE A 141 10.23 -16.30 28.73
CA ILE A 141 9.78 -14.94 28.40
C ILE A 141 9.55 -14.78 26.89
N SER A 142 10.44 -15.34 26.07
CA SER A 142 10.36 -15.29 24.61
C SER A 142 9.15 -16.07 24.10
N LYS A 143 8.93 -17.28 24.64
CA LYS A 143 7.75 -18.09 24.34
C LYS A 143 6.45 -17.38 24.73
N GLN A 144 6.38 -16.82 25.93
CA GLN A 144 5.23 -16.05 26.40
C GLN A 144 4.97 -14.84 25.50
N ARG A 145 6.02 -14.13 25.05
CA ARG A 145 5.90 -13.00 24.12
C ARG A 145 5.35 -13.41 22.76
N LEU A 146 5.72 -14.60 22.26
CA LEU A 146 5.14 -15.15 21.03
C LEU A 146 3.66 -15.49 21.21
N LEU A 147 3.30 -16.17 22.29
CA LEU A 147 1.91 -16.56 22.52
C LEU A 147 0.99 -15.37 22.83
N SER A 148 1.51 -14.33 23.50
CA SER A 148 0.77 -13.11 23.83
C SER A 148 0.79 -12.05 22.72
N GLY A 149 1.58 -12.23 21.65
CA GLY A 149 1.71 -11.26 20.57
C GLY A 149 0.37 -10.96 19.87
N ASN A 150 0.14 -9.70 19.52
CA ASN A 150 -1.01 -9.30 18.72
C ASN A 150 -0.66 -9.49 17.23
N TYR A 151 -1.34 -10.40 16.55
CA TYR A 151 -1.04 -10.81 15.19
C TYR A 151 -2.24 -10.55 14.31
N SER A 152 -2.07 -9.84 13.20
CA SER A 152 -3.19 -9.39 12.37
C SER A 152 -3.90 -10.53 11.63
N PHE A 153 -3.23 -11.68 11.49
CA PHE A 153 -3.80 -12.89 10.88
C PHE A 153 -4.54 -13.79 11.88
N ILE A 154 -4.47 -13.49 13.18
CA ILE A 154 -5.21 -14.26 14.20
C ILE A 154 -6.49 -13.51 14.51
N SER A 155 -7.63 -14.17 14.31
CA SER A 155 -8.94 -13.59 14.63
C SER A 155 -9.07 -13.33 16.13
N ASP A 156 -9.68 -12.20 16.50
CA ASP A 156 -10.03 -11.88 17.89
C ASP A 156 -11.01 -12.90 18.51
N SER A 157 -11.66 -13.71 17.66
CA SER A 157 -12.59 -14.77 18.08
C SER A 157 -11.89 -16.08 18.48
N MET A 158 -10.59 -16.25 18.22
CA MET A 158 -9.86 -17.48 18.58
C MET A 158 -9.61 -17.54 20.08
N THR A 159 -9.83 -18.72 20.66
CA THR A 159 -9.47 -18.99 22.05
C THR A 159 -7.95 -19.03 22.24
N ALA A 160 -7.48 -18.81 23.46
CA ALA A 160 -6.05 -18.90 23.78
C ALA A 160 -5.45 -20.27 23.41
N THR A 161 -6.21 -21.36 23.59
CA THR A 161 -5.78 -22.72 23.25
C THR A 161 -5.64 -22.92 21.74
N GLU A 162 -6.61 -22.45 20.95
CA GLU A 162 -6.52 -22.49 19.48
C GLU A 162 -5.35 -21.67 18.98
N LYS A 163 -5.10 -20.51 19.58
CA LYS A 163 -3.93 -19.66 19.25
C LYS A 163 -2.63 -20.39 19.50
N ILE A 164 -2.51 -21.07 20.64
CA ILE A 164 -1.32 -21.87 20.96
C ILE A 164 -1.14 -23.00 19.94
N LEU A 165 -2.21 -23.73 19.60
CA LEU A 165 -2.15 -24.82 18.63
C LEU A 165 -1.75 -24.33 17.24
N PHE A 166 -2.33 -23.21 16.79
CA PHE A 166 -2.00 -22.57 15.52
C PHE A 166 -0.54 -22.10 15.46
N LEU A 167 -0.07 -21.39 16.49
CA LEU A 167 1.33 -20.96 16.51
C LEU A 167 2.29 -22.14 16.60
N SER A 168 1.90 -23.23 17.28
CA SER A 168 2.72 -24.45 17.40
C SER A 168 2.78 -25.26 16.11
N SER A 169 1.83 -25.08 15.18
CA SER A 169 1.90 -25.71 13.86
C SER A 169 2.85 -24.98 12.91
N ILE A 170 3.14 -23.70 13.18
CA ILE A 170 4.02 -22.87 12.36
C ILE A 170 5.43 -22.81 12.95
N ILE A 171 5.54 -22.54 14.25
CA ILE A 171 6.81 -22.27 14.95
C ILE A 171 7.25 -23.53 15.70
N PRO A 172 8.48 -24.02 15.45
CA PRO A 172 9.06 -25.14 16.20
C PRO A 172 9.46 -24.67 17.61
N PHE A 173 8.57 -24.83 18.59
CA PHE A 173 8.83 -24.41 19.98
C PHE A 173 9.87 -25.28 20.72
N ASP A 174 10.26 -26.41 20.13
CA ASP A 174 11.36 -27.26 20.54
C ASP A 174 12.73 -26.63 20.22
N CYS A 175 12.81 -25.77 19.20
CA CYS A 175 14.00 -25.02 18.82
C CYS A 175 14.20 -23.80 19.74
N VAL A 176 14.91 -23.99 20.85
CA VAL A 176 15.06 -22.99 21.91
C VAL A 176 15.74 -21.71 21.42
N LEU A 177 16.76 -21.77 20.57
CA LEU A 177 17.45 -20.56 20.10
C LEU A 177 16.58 -19.76 19.14
N THR A 178 15.84 -20.43 18.26
CA THR A 178 14.86 -19.83 17.34
C THR A 178 13.76 -19.11 18.11
N VAL A 179 13.18 -19.77 19.14
CA VAL A 179 12.16 -19.15 20.01
C VAL A 179 12.70 -17.91 20.71
N ARG A 180 13.95 -17.96 21.19
CA ARG A 180 14.62 -16.82 21.84
C ARG A 180 14.89 -15.68 20.85
N ALA A 181 15.32 -15.99 19.63
CA ALA A 181 15.56 -15.00 18.57
C ALA A 181 14.25 -14.33 18.14
N LEU A 182 13.18 -15.11 17.95
CA LEU A 182 11.83 -14.61 17.68
C LEU A 182 11.32 -13.69 18.79
N GLY A 183 11.45 -14.11 20.05
CA GLY A 183 11.07 -13.28 21.20
C GLY A 183 11.89 -11.99 21.28
N GLY A 184 13.21 -12.06 21.06
CA GLY A 184 14.09 -10.90 21.03
C GLY A 184 13.73 -9.92 19.92
N LEU A 185 13.44 -10.43 18.72
CA LEU A 185 12.97 -9.64 17.59
C LEU A 185 11.65 -8.92 17.90
N LEU A 186 10.65 -9.63 18.45
CA LEU A 186 9.38 -9.00 18.83
C LEU A 186 9.58 -7.88 19.86
N LYS A 187 10.47 -8.07 20.84
CA LYS A 187 10.81 -7.04 21.82
C LYS A 187 11.43 -5.82 21.15
N PHE A 188 12.37 -6.05 20.23
CA PHE A 188 12.99 -4.99 19.44
C PHE A 188 11.95 -4.21 18.63
N LEU A 189 11.10 -4.89 17.87
CA LEU A 189 10.05 -4.28 17.05
C LEU A 189 9.11 -3.45 17.92
N SER A 190 8.66 -3.97 19.06
CA SER A 190 7.79 -3.23 19.98
C SER A 190 8.45 -1.97 20.58
N ARG A 191 9.78 -2.02 20.79
CA ARG A 191 10.53 -0.94 21.44
C ARG A 191 10.87 0.18 20.47
N ARG A 192 11.26 -0.18 19.25
CA ARG A 192 11.55 0.79 18.17
C ARG A 192 10.29 1.26 17.44
N ARG A 193 9.17 0.54 17.56
CA ARG A 193 7.91 0.80 16.85
C ARG A 193 8.13 0.86 15.33
N ILE A 194 8.88 -0.10 14.79
CA ILE A 194 9.29 -0.12 13.37
C ILE A 194 8.07 0.01 12.45
N GLY A 195 8.07 1.06 11.63
CA GLY A 195 7.02 1.41 10.68
C GLY A 195 5.78 2.07 11.30
N VAL A 196 5.72 2.28 12.61
CA VAL A 196 4.63 2.99 13.31
C VAL A 196 5.23 3.96 14.34
N GLU A 197 6.39 4.53 14.02
CA GLU A 197 7.18 5.37 14.93
C GLU A 197 6.45 6.66 15.31
N LEU A 198 5.67 7.22 14.38
CA LEU A 198 4.95 8.49 14.53
C LEU A 198 3.48 8.30 14.97
N GLU A 199 3.03 7.05 15.09
CA GLU A 199 1.64 6.70 15.41
C GLU A 199 1.37 6.67 16.92
N ASP A 200 0.10 6.75 17.30
CA ASP A 200 -0.35 6.66 18.69
C ASP A 200 0.11 5.36 19.39
N TYR A 201 0.35 5.44 20.70
CA TYR A 201 0.97 4.36 21.48
C TYR A 201 0.21 3.02 21.44
N ASP A 202 -1.09 3.04 21.16
CA ASP A 202 -1.97 1.88 21.02
C ASP A 202 -1.77 1.10 19.71
N VAL A 203 -1.21 1.73 18.68
CA VAL A 203 -0.89 1.08 17.42
C VAL A 203 0.34 0.18 17.58
N GLY A 204 0.15 -1.12 17.39
CA GLY A 204 1.24 -2.11 17.36
C GLY A 204 1.87 -2.25 15.97
N VAL A 205 3.12 -2.75 15.93
CA VAL A 205 3.80 -3.14 14.68
C VAL A 205 2.99 -4.26 14.00
N PRO A 206 2.59 -4.10 12.72
CA PRO A 206 1.80 -5.12 12.03
C PRO A 206 2.66 -6.36 11.76
N ILE A 207 2.13 -7.54 12.09
CA ILE A 207 2.75 -8.82 11.76
C ILE A 207 1.71 -9.67 11.05
N LEU A 208 1.94 -9.90 9.76
CA LEU A 208 1.02 -10.58 8.85
C LEU A 208 1.28 -12.08 8.71
N GLY A 209 2.41 -12.57 9.21
CA GLY A 209 2.67 -14.00 9.24
C GLY A 209 4.06 -14.37 9.73
N PHE A 210 4.23 -15.67 10.01
CA PHE A 210 5.51 -16.30 10.28
C PHE A 210 5.86 -17.24 9.12
N LYS A 211 7.06 -17.09 8.55
CA LYS A 211 7.55 -17.88 7.42
C LYS A 211 8.84 -18.58 7.78
N LYS A 212 8.97 -19.84 7.39
CA LYS A 212 10.23 -20.57 7.55
C LYS A 212 11.24 -20.10 6.50
N PHE A 213 12.46 -19.77 6.94
CA PHE A 213 13.61 -19.44 6.12
C PHE A 213 14.61 -20.59 6.18
N VAL A 214 15.10 -21.03 5.02
CA VAL A 214 16.00 -22.18 4.91
C VAL A 214 17.09 -21.88 3.87
N LEU A 215 18.33 -22.22 4.20
CA LEU A 215 19.52 -22.05 3.35
C LEU A 215 19.96 -23.34 2.63
N THR A 216 19.15 -24.40 2.70
CA THR A 216 19.46 -25.69 2.08
C THR A 216 19.12 -25.66 0.59
N HIS A 217 19.82 -26.46 -0.20
CA HIS A 217 19.63 -26.55 -1.66
C HIS A 217 19.93 -25.26 -2.43
N LEU A 218 20.72 -24.34 -1.89
CA LEU A 218 21.20 -23.16 -2.60
C LEU A 218 22.64 -23.34 -3.10
N VAL A 219 22.99 -22.67 -4.20
CA VAL A 219 24.39 -22.55 -4.66
C VAL A 219 25.09 -21.54 -3.75
N SER A 220 26.19 -21.97 -3.11
CA SER A 220 27.04 -21.06 -2.32
C SER A 220 27.83 -20.19 -3.28
N ILE A 221 27.60 -18.88 -3.25
CA ILE A 221 28.30 -17.86 -4.03
C ILE A 221 28.84 -16.84 -3.04
N ASP A 222 30.14 -16.54 -3.13
CA ASP A 222 30.81 -15.52 -2.34
C ASP A 222 30.64 -14.12 -2.97
N GLN A 223 30.84 -13.08 -2.16
CA GLN A 223 30.64 -11.69 -2.56
C GLN A 223 31.53 -11.26 -3.74
N ASP A 224 32.75 -11.78 -3.80
CA ASP A 224 33.68 -11.49 -4.89
C ASP A 224 33.15 -12.05 -6.22
N THR A 225 32.58 -13.27 -6.20
CA THR A 225 31.95 -13.86 -7.38
C THR A 225 30.74 -13.05 -7.84
N TYR A 226 29.89 -12.56 -6.93
CA TYR A 226 28.77 -11.65 -7.29
C TYR A 226 29.27 -10.39 -8.01
N SER A 227 30.39 -9.84 -7.54
CA SER A 227 31.01 -8.63 -8.08
C SER A 227 31.66 -8.87 -9.45
N VAL A 228 32.41 -9.97 -9.61
CA VAL A 228 33.11 -10.33 -10.86
C VAL A 228 32.11 -10.69 -11.96
N LEU A 229 31.06 -11.44 -11.63
CA LEU A 229 29.99 -11.78 -12.57
C LEU A 229 29.03 -10.60 -12.84
N GLN A 230 29.19 -9.49 -12.11
CA GLN A 230 28.34 -8.31 -12.20
C GLN A 230 26.85 -8.69 -12.12
N ILE A 231 26.52 -9.59 -11.20
CA ILE A 231 25.13 -10.04 -10.98
C ILE A 231 24.28 -8.83 -10.61
N PHE A 232 24.81 -8.00 -9.70
CA PHE A 232 24.29 -6.70 -9.33
C PHE A 232 25.38 -5.65 -9.49
N LYS A 233 24.99 -4.44 -9.84
CA LYS A 233 25.91 -3.30 -9.88
C LYS A 233 25.16 -2.07 -9.42
N SER A 234 25.60 -1.48 -8.32
CA SER A 234 25.06 -0.22 -7.84
C SER A 234 25.84 0.94 -8.46
N GLU A 235 25.15 1.84 -9.14
CA GLU A 235 25.71 3.09 -9.64
C GLU A 235 25.05 4.28 -8.95
N SER A 236 25.88 5.23 -8.52
CA SER A 236 25.39 6.48 -7.94
C SER A 236 24.71 7.31 -9.03
N HIS A 237 23.61 7.97 -8.67
CA HIS A 237 22.94 8.86 -9.60
C HIS A 237 23.90 10.00 -9.98
N PRO A 238 24.04 10.37 -11.27
CA PRO A 238 24.93 11.46 -11.70
C PRO A 238 24.51 12.86 -11.19
N SER A 239 23.42 12.96 -10.42
CA SER A 239 22.93 14.21 -9.85
C SER A 239 23.10 14.16 -8.33
N VAL A 240 23.91 15.08 -7.82
CA VAL A 240 24.19 15.25 -6.39
C VAL A 240 22.91 15.47 -5.57
N TYR A 241 21.87 16.08 -6.17
CA TYR A 241 20.58 16.35 -5.53
C TYR A 241 19.66 15.12 -5.40
N LYS A 242 19.95 14.02 -6.12
CA LYS A 242 19.22 12.73 -6.00
C LYS A 242 20.04 11.65 -5.28
N VAL A 243 21.18 11.99 -4.68
CA VAL A 243 22.00 11.04 -3.92
C VAL A 243 21.25 10.47 -2.71
N ALA A 244 20.32 11.23 -2.13
CA ALA A 244 19.42 10.75 -1.07
C ALA A 244 18.38 9.71 -1.55
N SER A 245 18.10 9.63 -2.86
CA SER A 245 17.12 8.71 -3.46
C SER A 245 17.66 7.28 -3.66
N GLY A 246 18.89 7.01 -3.21
CA GLY A 246 19.50 5.68 -3.25
C GLY A 246 20.30 5.39 -4.53
N LEU A 247 21.07 4.30 -4.46
CA LEU A 247 21.86 3.77 -5.57
C LEU A 247 20.92 3.17 -6.62
N LYS A 248 21.12 3.50 -7.91
CA LYS A 248 20.38 2.86 -9.00
C LYS A 248 21.14 1.62 -9.46
N GLU A 249 20.40 0.64 -9.98
CA GLU A 249 21.02 -0.49 -10.66
C GLU A 249 21.69 0.02 -11.94
N GLY A 250 23.01 -0.16 -12.03
CA GLY A 250 23.83 0.11 -13.20
C GLY A 250 23.76 -1.03 -14.22
N LEU A 251 24.76 -1.11 -15.09
CA LEU A 251 24.86 -2.21 -16.06
C LEU A 251 25.25 -3.51 -15.33
N SER A 252 24.27 -4.39 -15.12
CA SER A 252 24.41 -5.70 -14.47
C SER A 252 23.57 -6.77 -15.14
N LEU A 253 23.83 -8.05 -14.83
CA LEU A 253 23.01 -9.16 -15.32
C LEU A 253 21.55 -9.02 -14.85
N PHE A 254 21.34 -8.63 -13.59
CA PHE A 254 20.00 -8.35 -13.08
C PHE A 254 19.32 -7.21 -13.83
N GLY A 255 20.02 -6.10 -14.10
CA GLY A 255 19.48 -4.97 -14.85
C GLY A 255 19.04 -5.33 -16.27
N ILE A 256 19.73 -6.26 -16.93
CA ILE A 256 19.38 -6.74 -18.28
C ILE A 256 18.13 -7.62 -18.26
N LEU A 257 18.08 -8.56 -17.30
CA LEU A 257 17.05 -9.61 -17.23
C LEU A 257 15.78 -9.17 -16.50
N ASN A 258 15.85 -8.15 -15.65
CA ASN A 258 14.70 -7.63 -14.95
C ASN A 258 13.74 -6.88 -15.88
N ARG A 259 12.72 -7.59 -16.34
CA ARG A 259 11.57 -7.06 -17.10
C ARG A 259 10.26 -7.18 -16.31
N CYS A 260 10.35 -7.35 -14.99
CA CYS A 260 9.20 -7.53 -14.11
C CYS A 260 8.37 -6.24 -14.02
N ARG A 261 7.05 -6.38 -14.06
CA ARG A 261 6.09 -5.26 -14.07
C ARG A 261 5.60 -4.84 -12.68
N CYS A 262 5.81 -5.67 -11.67
CA CYS A 262 5.48 -5.36 -10.28
C CYS A 262 6.73 -5.44 -9.40
N LYS A 263 6.73 -4.67 -8.31
CA LYS A 263 7.83 -4.63 -7.33
C LYS A 263 8.07 -5.99 -6.68
N TRP A 264 7.01 -6.76 -6.40
CA TRP A 264 7.11 -8.13 -5.90
C TRP A 264 7.89 -9.05 -6.84
N GLY A 265 7.61 -8.97 -8.15
CA GLY A 265 8.35 -9.72 -9.17
C GLY A 265 9.81 -9.30 -9.24
N GLN A 266 10.09 -7.99 -9.16
CA GLN A 266 11.47 -7.48 -9.13
C GLN A 266 12.24 -7.99 -7.90
N LYS A 267 11.61 -7.96 -6.71
CA LYS A 267 12.16 -8.49 -5.46
C LYS A 267 12.42 -9.99 -5.55
N LEU A 268 11.45 -10.76 -6.06
CA LEU A 268 11.59 -12.21 -6.22
C LEU A 268 12.68 -12.57 -7.24
N LEU A 269 12.76 -11.84 -8.35
CA LEU A 269 13.82 -12.07 -9.34
C LEU A 269 15.20 -11.76 -8.74
N ARG A 270 15.31 -10.67 -7.98
CA ARG A 270 16.55 -10.33 -7.26
C ARG A 270 16.92 -11.45 -6.30
N LEU A 271 15.92 -11.97 -5.56
CA LEU A 271 16.08 -13.12 -4.68
C LEU A 271 16.63 -14.34 -5.42
N TRP A 272 16.10 -14.67 -6.61
CA TRP A 272 16.58 -15.80 -7.41
C TRP A 272 18.03 -15.63 -7.88
N PHE A 273 18.46 -14.40 -8.13
CA PHE A 273 19.84 -14.10 -8.52
C PHE A 273 20.80 -14.17 -7.33
N THR A 274 20.34 -13.78 -6.15
CA THR A 274 21.09 -13.92 -4.88
C THR A 274 21.04 -15.36 -4.33
N ARG A 275 20.06 -16.17 -4.73
CA ARG A 275 19.80 -17.50 -4.18
C ARG A 275 19.49 -18.52 -5.27
N PRO A 276 20.47 -18.91 -6.11
CA PRO A 276 20.22 -19.92 -7.13
C PRO A 276 19.90 -21.28 -6.50
N THR A 277 18.74 -21.83 -6.82
CA THR A 277 18.28 -23.13 -6.33
C THR A 277 19.00 -24.28 -7.01
N ARG A 278 19.27 -25.34 -6.25
CA ARG A 278 19.80 -26.64 -6.70
C ARG A 278 18.71 -27.70 -6.79
N GLU A 279 17.47 -27.35 -6.46
CA GLU A 279 16.37 -28.29 -6.46
C GLU A 279 15.88 -28.53 -7.89
N LEU A 280 16.11 -29.74 -8.40
CA LEU A 280 15.76 -30.09 -9.78
C LEU A 280 14.27 -29.95 -10.08
N ARG A 281 13.40 -30.24 -9.11
CA ARG A 281 11.94 -30.10 -9.27
C ARG A 281 11.54 -28.65 -9.47
N GLU A 282 12.09 -27.75 -8.66
CA GLU A 282 11.85 -26.32 -8.76
C GLU A 282 12.39 -25.76 -10.08
N LEU A 283 13.61 -26.16 -10.48
CA LEU A 283 14.21 -25.76 -11.75
C LEU A 283 13.35 -26.17 -12.95
N ASN A 284 12.91 -27.43 -13.00
CA ASN A 284 12.07 -27.94 -14.09
C ASN A 284 10.72 -27.22 -14.12
N SER A 285 10.06 -27.04 -12.96
CA SER A 285 8.80 -26.31 -12.86
C SER A 285 8.90 -24.87 -13.42
N ARG A 286 9.99 -24.16 -13.11
CA ARG A 286 10.25 -22.83 -13.67
C ARG A 286 10.48 -22.87 -15.19
N LEU A 287 11.24 -23.85 -15.68
CA LEU A 287 11.53 -24.02 -17.10
C LEU A 287 10.28 -24.39 -17.92
N ASP A 288 9.36 -25.18 -17.36
CA ASP A 288 8.09 -25.54 -18.03
C ASP A 288 7.25 -24.29 -18.35
N VAL A 289 7.15 -23.36 -17.38
CA VAL A 289 6.46 -22.07 -17.56
C VAL A 289 7.14 -21.22 -18.63
N ILE A 290 8.48 -21.14 -18.59
CA ILE A 290 9.27 -20.37 -19.57
C ILE A 290 9.06 -20.96 -20.97
N GLN A 291 9.16 -22.28 -21.13
CA GLN A 291 8.98 -22.96 -22.40
C GLN A 291 7.58 -22.72 -22.97
N PHE A 292 6.54 -22.70 -22.12
CA PHE A 292 5.20 -22.38 -22.54
C PHE A 292 5.10 -20.95 -23.12
N PHE A 293 5.63 -19.93 -22.42
CA PHE A 293 5.54 -18.54 -22.89
C PHE A 293 6.52 -18.19 -24.01
N LEU A 294 7.52 -19.02 -24.29
CA LEU A 294 8.37 -18.89 -25.48
C LEU A 294 7.66 -19.26 -26.78
N MET A 295 6.53 -19.98 -26.72
CA MET A 295 5.75 -20.33 -27.91
C MET A 295 5.03 -19.08 -28.47
N PRO A 296 5.16 -18.75 -29.77
CA PRO A 296 4.58 -17.53 -30.34
C PRO A 296 3.07 -17.39 -30.15
N GLN A 297 2.34 -18.51 -30.16
CA GLN A 297 0.89 -18.56 -29.93
C GLN A 297 0.45 -18.07 -28.54
N ASN A 298 1.36 -18.07 -27.56
CA ASN A 298 1.08 -17.65 -26.19
C ASN A 298 1.54 -16.21 -25.91
N LEU A 299 2.08 -15.49 -26.91
CA LEU A 299 2.65 -14.16 -26.71
C LEU A 299 1.59 -13.13 -26.29
N ASP A 300 0.41 -13.14 -26.90
CA ASP A 300 -0.68 -12.23 -26.56
C ASP A 300 -1.17 -12.44 -25.13
N MET A 301 -1.23 -13.71 -24.70
CA MET A 301 -1.53 -14.07 -23.32
C MET A 301 -0.45 -13.57 -22.36
N ALA A 302 0.83 -13.74 -22.69
CA ALA A 302 1.93 -13.21 -21.89
C ALA A 302 1.82 -11.68 -21.74
N GLN A 303 1.54 -10.96 -22.82
CA GLN A 303 1.36 -9.50 -22.80
C GLN A 303 0.16 -9.08 -21.95
N MET A 304 -0.94 -9.83 -22.01
CA MET A 304 -2.11 -9.61 -21.13
C MET A 304 -1.74 -9.79 -19.65
N LEU A 305 -1.09 -10.90 -19.30
CA LEU A 305 -0.63 -11.15 -17.92
C LEU A 305 0.37 -10.08 -17.45
N HIS A 306 1.27 -9.63 -18.32
CA HIS A 306 2.19 -8.53 -18.03
C HIS A 306 1.46 -7.22 -17.69
N ARG A 307 0.38 -6.88 -18.41
CA ARG A 307 -0.45 -5.71 -18.12
C ARG A 307 -1.15 -5.85 -16.77
N LEU A 308 -1.77 -6.99 -16.50
CA LEU A 308 -2.43 -7.26 -15.23
C LEU A 308 -1.44 -7.18 -14.05
N LEU A 309 -0.26 -7.79 -14.18
CA LEU A 309 0.78 -7.74 -13.15
C LEU A 309 1.26 -6.32 -12.87
N SER A 310 1.26 -5.41 -13.85
CA SER A 310 1.68 -4.01 -13.64
C SER A 310 0.81 -3.23 -12.66
N HIS A 311 -0.43 -3.68 -12.47
CA HIS A 311 -1.38 -3.07 -11.54
C HIS A 311 -1.32 -3.67 -10.14
N ILE A 312 -0.56 -4.75 -9.92
CA ILE A 312 -0.42 -5.37 -8.60
C ILE A 312 0.58 -4.57 -7.75
N LYS A 313 0.07 -3.95 -6.68
CA LYS A 313 0.84 -3.12 -5.74
C LYS A 313 0.93 -3.76 -4.35
N ASN A 314 1.62 -3.09 -3.43
CA ASN A 314 1.82 -3.58 -2.06
C ASN A 314 0.55 -3.40 -1.21
N VAL A 315 -0.32 -4.42 -1.22
CA VAL A 315 -1.57 -4.43 -0.44
C VAL A 315 -1.31 -4.28 1.07
N PRO A 316 -0.37 -5.01 1.71
CA PRO A 316 -0.01 -4.78 3.12
C PRO A 316 0.23 -3.31 3.49
N LEU A 317 1.03 -2.59 2.70
CA LEU A 317 1.32 -1.18 2.96
C LEU A 317 0.09 -0.29 2.77
N ILE A 318 -0.73 -0.55 1.77
CA ILE A 318 -1.99 0.18 1.56
C ILE A 318 -2.93 -0.03 2.74
N LEU A 319 -3.10 -1.28 3.20
CA LEU A 319 -3.95 -1.61 4.35
C LEU A 319 -3.40 -0.99 5.64
N LYS A 320 -2.07 -0.92 5.79
CA LYS A 320 -1.42 -0.22 6.90
C LYS A 320 -1.78 1.27 6.87
N ARG A 321 -1.61 1.97 5.75
CA ARG A 321 -2.03 3.38 5.61
C ARG A 321 -3.52 3.58 5.89
N MET A 322 -4.35 2.63 5.46
CA MET A 322 -5.79 2.64 5.73
C MET A 322 -6.12 2.52 7.21
N LYS A 323 -5.47 1.60 7.92
CA LYS A 323 -5.65 1.41 9.35
C LYS A 323 -5.23 2.64 10.16
N LEU A 324 -4.21 3.35 9.71
CA LEU A 324 -3.67 4.56 10.34
C LEU A 324 -4.42 5.83 9.91
N SER A 325 -5.53 5.71 9.17
CA SER A 325 -6.31 6.85 8.64
C SER A 325 -5.52 7.82 7.76
N HIS A 326 -4.36 7.40 7.24
CA HIS A 326 -3.51 8.16 6.32
C HIS A 326 -3.81 7.87 4.84
N THR A 327 -5.01 7.36 4.57
CA THR A 327 -5.42 6.90 3.22
C THR A 327 -5.56 8.06 2.25
N LYS A 328 -4.89 7.97 1.10
CA LYS A 328 -5.11 8.87 -0.04
C LYS A 328 -6.20 8.32 -0.95
N VAL A 329 -6.77 9.18 -1.81
CA VAL A 329 -7.69 8.73 -2.87
C VAL A 329 -7.00 7.74 -3.82
N SER A 330 -5.71 7.97 -4.11
CA SER A 330 -4.88 7.07 -4.91
C SER A 330 -4.76 5.68 -4.29
N ASP A 331 -4.71 5.54 -2.96
CA ASP A 331 -4.66 4.24 -2.28
C ASP A 331 -5.90 3.39 -2.57
N TRP A 332 -7.09 3.99 -2.53
CA TRP A 332 -8.34 3.31 -2.87
C TRP A 332 -8.37 2.86 -4.34
N GLN A 333 -7.89 3.72 -5.24
CA GLN A 333 -7.84 3.41 -6.66
C GLN A 333 -6.83 2.29 -6.96
N VAL A 334 -5.66 2.33 -6.32
CA VAL A 334 -4.62 1.30 -6.44
C VAL A 334 -5.10 -0.02 -5.87
N LEU A 335 -5.75 -0.02 -4.71
CA LEU A 335 -6.33 -1.22 -4.12
C LEU A 335 -7.37 -1.84 -5.05
N TYR A 336 -8.30 -1.03 -5.58
CA TYR A 336 -9.31 -1.49 -6.52
C TYR A 336 -8.70 -2.11 -7.78
N LYS A 337 -7.73 -1.41 -8.40
CA LYS A 337 -7.00 -1.92 -9.58
C LYS A 337 -6.22 -3.21 -9.28
N THR A 338 -5.61 -3.31 -8.10
CA THR A 338 -4.88 -4.50 -7.67
C THR A 338 -5.81 -5.70 -7.54
N VAL A 339 -6.95 -5.53 -6.86
CA VAL A 339 -7.95 -6.59 -6.69
C VAL A 339 -8.52 -7.02 -8.04
N TYR A 340 -8.95 -6.07 -8.88
CA TYR A 340 -9.50 -6.40 -10.20
C TYR A 340 -8.48 -7.13 -11.08
N SER A 341 -7.20 -6.72 -11.04
CA SER A 341 -6.14 -7.37 -11.80
C SER A 341 -5.83 -8.77 -11.28
N ALA A 342 -5.90 -8.99 -9.96
CA ALA A 342 -5.77 -10.33 -9.37
C ALA A 342 -6.88 -11.28 -9.85
N LEU A 343 -8.13 -10.79 -9.94
CA LEU A 343 -9.24 -11.55 -10.50
C LEU A 343 -9.04 -11.85 -11.99
N GLY A 344 -8.56 -10.87 -12.76
CA GLY A 344 -8.19 -11.08 -14.16
C GLY A 344 -7.07 -12.11 -14.34
N LEU A 345 -6.08 -12.14 -13.45
CA LEU A 345 -5.00 -13.15 -13.44
C LEU A 345 -5.57 -14.55 -13.16
N ARG A 346 -6.45 -14.66 -12.16
CA ARG A 346 -7.16 -15.91 -11.84
C ARG A 346 -7.87 -16.48 -13.06
N ASP A 347 -8.69 -15.66 -13.70
CA ASP A 347 -9.53 -16.12 -14.82
C ASP A 347 -8.69 -16.40 -16.07
N ALA A 348 -7.62 -15.63 -16.31
CA ALA A 348 -6.65 -15.94 -17.35
C ALA A 348 -5.96 -17.30 -17.09
N CYS A 349 -5.45 -17.55 -15.88
CA CYS A 349 -4.78 -18.79 -15.53
C CYS A 349 -5.70 -20.02 -15.58
N ARG A 350 -7.01 -19.87 -15.34
CA ARG A 350 -8.00 -20.95 -15.55
C ARG A 350 -8.11 -21.39 -17.01
N SER A 351 -7.86 -20.49 -17.95
CA SER A 351 -7.89 -20.78 -19.39
C SER A 351 -6.60 -21.42 -19.91
N LEU A 352 -5.54 -21.47 -19.10
CA LEU A 352 -4.23 -22.04 -19.48
C LEU A 352 -4.17 -23.54 -19.23
N PRO A 353 -3.19 -24.25 -19.83
CA PRO A 353 -3.00 -25.67 -19.59
C PRO A 353 -2.71 -25.97 -18.11
N GLN A 354 -3.62 -26.71 -17.47
CA GLN A 354 -3.52 -27.10 -16.06
C GLN A 354 -2.45 -28.18 -15.81
N SER A 355 -1.73 -28.62 -16.86
CA SER A 355 -0.53 -29.44 -16.71
C SER A 355 0.62 -28.70 -16.02
N ILE A 356 0.62 -27.37 -16.10
CA ILE A 356 1.62 -26.52 -15.44
C ILE A 356 1.08 -26.12 -14.07
N GLN A 357 1.74 -26.61 -13.01
CA GLN A 357 1.30 -26.44 -11.62
C GLN A 357 1.10 -24.97 -11.22
N LEU A 358 1.98 -24.07 -11.65
CA LEU A 358 1.87 -22.64 -11.33
C LEU A 358 0.53 -22.03 -11.77
N PHE A 359 -0.01 -22.43 -12.93
CA PHE A 359 -1.29 -21.89 -13.40
C PHE A 359 -2.46 -22.43 -12.58
N GLN A 360 -2.35 -23.67 -12.11
CA GLN A 360 -3.32 -24.29 -11.22
C GLN A 360 -3.33 -23.60 -9.86
N ASP A 361 -2.16 -23.35 -9.28
CA ASP A 361 -2.00 -22.67 -7.99
C ASP A 361 -2.65 -21.28 -8.05
N ILE A 362 -2.27 -20.47 -9.05
CA ILE A 362 -2.82 -19.12 -9.24
C ILE A 362 -4.35 -19.15 -9.44
N ALA A 363 -4.88 -20.13 -10.16
CA ALA A 363 -6.31 -20.27 -10.40
C ALA A 363 -7.12 -20.61 -9.13
N GLN A 364 -6.48 -21.19 -8.11
CA GLN A 364 -7.10 -21.66 -6.87
C GLN A 364 -6.92 -20.69 -5.69
N GLU A 365 -5.80 -19.97 -5.62
CA GLU A 365 -5.48 -19.08 -4.49
C GLU A 365 -6.42 -17.88 -4.35
N PHE A 366 -6.92 -17.34 -5.46
CA PHE A 366 -7.78 -16.14 -5.44
C PHE A 366 -9.26 -16.48 -5.17
N SER A 367 -9.70 -16.24 -3.93
CA SER A 367 -11.08 -16.50 -3.49
C SER A 367 -12.12 -15.54 -4.10
N ASP A 368 -13.39 -15.91 -4.00
CA ASP A 368 -14.52 -15.06 -4.42
C ASP A 368 -14.76 -13.87 -3.48
N ASP A 369 -14.11 -13.83 -2.30
CA ASP A 369 -14.15 -12.67 -1.41
C ASP A 369 -13.54 -11.44 -2.08
N LEU A 370 -12.53 -11.63 -2.93
CA LEU A 370 -11.95 -10.54 -3.72
C LEU A 370 -12.96 -9.94 -4.71
N HIS A 371 -13.87 -10.76 -5.27
CA HIS A 371 -14.97 -10.24 -6.09
C HIS A 371 -15.92 -9.39 -5.26
N HIS A 372 -16.23 -9.81 -4.04
CA HIS A 372 -17.08 -9.05 -3.14
C HIS A 372 -16.45 -7.70 -2.77
N ILE A 373 -15.16 -7.70 -2.41
CA ILE A 373 -14.40 -6.49 -2.08
C ILE A 373 -14.36 -5.54 -3.27
N ALA A 374 -14.02 -6.03 -4.47
CA ALA A 374 -14.02 -5.21 -5.69
C ALA A 374 -15.40 -4.61 -5.96
N SER A 375 -16.47 -5.41 -5.83
CA SER A 375 -17.83 -4.92 -6.03
C SER A 375 -18.23 -3.88 -4.98
N LEU A 376 -17.82 -4.01 -3.72
CA LEU A 376 -18.11 -3.03 -2.68
C LEU A 376 -17.43 -1.70 -2.99
N ILE A 377 -16.12 -1.74 -3.27
CA ILE A 377 -15.35 -0.53 -3.59
C ILE A 377 -15.93 0.16 -4.83
N GLY A 378 -16.20 -0.60 -5.90
CA GLY A 378 -16.75 -0.04 -7.14
C GLY A 378 -18.18 0.50 -7.03
N LYS A 379 -18.98 0.03 -6.07
CA LYS A 379 -20.34 0.54 -5.83
C LYS A 379 -20.37 1.76 -4.90
N VAL A 380 -19.38 1.90 -4.03
CA VAL A 380 -19.36 2.94 -3.00
C VAL A 380 -18.52 4.14 -3.45
N VAL A 381 -17.36 3.91 -4.05
CA VAL A 381 -16.37 4.96 -4.29
C VAL A 381 -16.59 5.64 -5.63
N ASP A 382 -16.73 6.97 -5.62
CA ASP A 382 -16.71 7.79 -6.83
C ASP A 382 -15.26 8.18 -7.14
N PHE A 383 -14.59 7.42 -8.00
CA PHE A 383 -13.18 7.69 -8.33
C PHE A 383 -12.99 9.00 -9.13
N GLU A 384 -13.97 9.45 -9.90
CA GLU A 384 -13.85 10.66 -10.71
C GLU A 384 -13.98 11.90 -9.81
N GLU A 385 -15.04 11.97 -9.00
CA GLU A 385 -15.25 13.08 -8.06
C GLU A 385 -14.16 13.10 -6.98
N SER A 386 -13.71 11.92 -6.51
CA SER A 386 -12.66 11.85 -5.49
C SER A 386 -11.32 12.41 -5.98
N LEU A 387 -10.98 12.20 -7.24
CA LEU A 387 -9.75 12.74 -7.83
C LEU A 387 -9.86 14.25 -8.07
N ALA A 388 -11.02 14.73 -8.52
CA ALA A 388 -11.26 16.16 -8.74
C ALA A 388 -11.17 16.98 -7.44
N GLU A 389 -11.73 16.45 -6.35
CA GLU A 389 -11.75 17.10 -5.04
C GLU A 389 -10.53 16.77 -4.16
N ASN A 390 -9.64 15.88 -4.63
CA ASN A 390 -8.54 15.28 -3.86
C ASN A 390 -8.99 14.75 -2.47
N ARG A 391 -10.22 14.22 -2.41
CA ARG A 391 -10.86 13.77 -1.17
C ARG A 391 -11.77 12.59 -1.46
N PHE A 392 -11.74 11.59 -0.57
CA PHE A 392 -12.60 10.42 -0.70
C PHE A 392 -14.07 10.83 -0.76
N THR A 393 -14.71 10.44 -1.87
CA THR A 393 -16.08 10.81 -2.18
C THR A 393 -16.88 9.58 -2.58
N VAL A 394 -18.12 9.54 -2.08
CA VAL A 394 -19.05 8.41 -2.25
C VAL A 394 -19.99 8.68 -3.43
N LEU A 395 -20.33 7.62 -4.17
CA LEU A 395 -21.30 7.65 -5.25
C LEU A 395 -22.70 8.09 -4.78
N PRO A 396 -23.51 8.71 -5.65
CA PRO A 396 -24.86 9.13 -5.30
C PRO A 396 -25.76 7.92 -5.04
N ASN A 397 -26.75 8.10 -4.15
CA ASN A 397 -27.74 7.11 -3.72
C ASN A 397 -27.20 5.97 -2.84
N ILE A 398 -25.97 6.10 -2.31
CA ILE A 398 -25.43 5.17 -1.32
C ILE A 398 -25.85 5.57 0.10
N ASP A 399 -25.79 6.87 0.40
CA ASP A 399 -26.20 7.41 1.70
C ASP A 399 -27.05 8.68 1.49
N PRO A 400 -28.34 8.64 1.87
CA PRO A 400 -29.26 9.75 1.63
C PRO A 400 -28.90 11.02 2.42
N ASP A 401 -28.22 10.89 3.56
CA ASP A 401 -27.81 12.02 4.39
C ASP A 401 -26.60 12.74 3.77
N ILE A 402 -25.64 11.97 3.24
CA ILE A 402 -24.51 12.52 2.47
C ILE A 402 -25.04 13.22 1.21
N ASP A 403 -25.97 12.60 0.49
CA ASP A 403 -26.55 13.17 -0.72
C ASP A 403 -27.32 14.46 -0.43
N ALA A 404 -28.10 14.49 0.66
CA ALA A 404 -28.80 15.70 1.08
C ALA A 404 -27.83 16.84 1.43
N LYS A 405 -26.71 16.52 2.09
CA LYS A 405 -25.65 17.49 2.42
C LYS A 405 -24.92 17.97 1.16
N LYS A 406 -24.54 17.08 0.25
CA LYS A 406 -23.95 17.43 -1.05
C LYS A 406 -24.89 18.35 -1.84
N ARG A 407 -26.17 18.02 -1.93
CA ARG A 407 -27.18 18.85 -2.61
C ARG A 407 -27.29 20.25 -2.01
N ARG A 408 -27.26 20.34 -0.68
CA ARG A 408 -27.29 21.63 0.03
C ARG A 408 -26.02 22.45 -0.19
N LEU A 409 -24.86 21.79 -0.29
CA LEU A 409 -23.58 22.44 -0.60
C LEU A 409 -23.56 22.95 -2.05
N ILE A 410 -24.03 22.15 -3.01
CA ILE A 410 -24.11 22.52 -4.44
C ILE A 410 -25.08 23.70 -4.64
N GLY A 411 -26.19 23.74 -3.87
CA GLY A 411 -27.14 24.86 -3.91
C GLY A 411 -26.70 26.10 -3.11
N LEU A 412 -25.56 26.05 -2.42
CA LEU A 412 -25.10 27.14 -1.58
C LEU A 412 -24.72 28.39 -2.37
N PRO A 413 -23.98 28.34 -3.50
CA PRO A 413 -23.63 29.54 -4.25
C PRO A 413 -24.84 30.33 -4.77
N SER A 414 -25.87 29.65 -5.29
CA SER A 414 -27.12 30.29 -5.71
C SER A 414 -27.84 30.94 -4.53
N PHE A 415 -27.92 30.23 -3.39
CA PHE A 415 -28.51 30.78 -2.17
C PHE A 415 -27.75 32.00 -1.65
N LEU A 416 -26.41 31.95 -1.61
CA LEU A 416 -25.56 33.09 -1.21
C LEU A 416 -25.72 34.28 -2.16
N THR A 417 -25.95 34.02 -3.44
CA THR A 417 -26.22 35.07 -4.44
C THR A 417 -27.57 35.75 -4.18
N GLU A 418 -28.62 34.98 -3.90
CA GLU A 418 -29.95 35.53 -3.52
C GLU A 418 -29.88 36.34 -2.22
N VAL A 419 -29.12 35.86 -1.24
CA VAL A 419 -28.90 36.58 0.02
C VAL A 419 -28.13 37.88 -0.24
N ALA A 420 -27.08 37.85 -1.06
CA ALA A 420 -26.34 39.06 -1.45
C ALA A 420 -27.24 40.10 -2.12
N GLN A 421 -28.19 39.67 -2.97
CA GLN A 421 -29.16 40.56 -3.61
C GLN A 421 -30.13 41.18 -2.60
N LYS A 422 -30.67 40.37 -1.68
CA LYS A 422 -31.57 40.88 -0.62
C LYS A 422 -30.88 41.83 0.35
N GLU A 423 -29.62 41.57 0.71
CA GLU A 423 -28.86 42.50 1.53
C GLU A 423 -28.53 43.79 0.77
N LEU A 424 -28.25 43.70 -0.54
CA LEU A 424 -28.05 44.90 -1.37
C LEU A 424 -29.28 45.82 -1.41
N GLU A 425 -30.49 45.26 -1.40
CA GLU A 425 -31.74 46.04 -1.33
C GLU A 425 -31.93 46.77 0.02
N ASN A 426 -31.38 46.22 1.11
CA ASN A 426 -31.44 46.83 2.45
C ASN A 426 -30.28 47.80 2.72
N LEU A 427 -29.22 47.73 1.92
CA LEU A 427 -28.07 48.60 2.00
C LEU A 427 -28.35 49.95 1.33
N ASP A 428 -27.55 50.96 1.67
CA ASP A 428 -27.66 52.29 1.07
C ASP A 428 -27.49 52.23 -0.45
N SER A 429 -28.38 52.92 -1.17
CA SER A 429 -28.37 53.14 -2.63
C SER A 429 -27.01 53.55 -3.23
N ARG A 430 -26.08 54.06 -2.41
CA ARG A 430 -24.70 54.41 -2.79
C ARG A 430 -23.79 53.20 -3.00
N ILE A 431 -24.19 52.00 -2.59
CA ILE A 431 -23.42 50.75 -2.74
C ILE A 431 -23.84 50.07 -4.07
N PRO A 432 -22.93 49.91 -5.05
CA PRO A 432 -23.26 49.43 -6.38
C PRO A 432 -23.29 47.90 -6.49
N SER A 433 -22.61 47.19 -5.59
CA SER A 433 -22.56 45.72 -5.60
C SER A 433 -22.15 45.18 -4.24
N CYS A 434 -22.57 43.94 -3.98
CA CYS A 434 -22.25 43.21 -2.75
C CYS A 434 -21.98 41.74 -3.08
N SER A 435 -21.05 41.13 -2.36
CA SER A 435 -20.68 39.72 -2.51
C SER A 435 -20.62 39.04 -1.15
N VAL A 436 -21.02 37.77 -1.06
CA VAL A 436 -20.83 36.98 0.17
C VAL A 436 -19.60 36.11 0.01
N ILE A 437 -18.65 36.21 0.94
CA ILE A 437 -17.42 35.42 0.97
C ILE A 437 -17.39 34.52 2.19
N TYR A 438 -16.69 33.38 2.11
CA TYR A 438 -16.44 32.51 3.25
C TYR A 438 -14.96 32.56 3.62
N ILE A 439 -14.67 32.92 4.86
CA ILE A 439 -13.31 32.88 5.41
C ILE A 439 -13.26 31.78 6.49
N PRO A 440 -12.36 30.78 6.39
CA PRO A 440 -12.18 29.78 7.43
C PRO A 440 -11.95 30.43 8.81
N LEU A 441 -12.52 29.85 9.87
CA LEU A 441 -12.54 30.35 11.26
C LEU A 441 -13.44 31.58 11.53
N ILE A 442 -13.76 32.40 10.53
CA ILE A 442 -14.66 33.58 10.70
C ILE A 442 -16.09 33.25 10.26
N GLY A 443 -16.25 32.56 9.13
CA GLY A 443 -17.55 32.19 8.56
C GLY A 443 -17.91 32.99 7.31
N PHE A 444 -19.22 33.08 7.02
CA PHE A 444 -19.75 33.85 5.89
C PHE A 444 -19.78 35.34 6.24
N LEU A 445 -19.28 36.15 5.32
CA LEU A 445 -19.15 37.58 5.50
C LEU A 445 -19.65 38.32 4.27
N LEU A 446 -20.18 39.51 4.52
CA LEU A 446 -20.61 40.42 3.48
C LEU A 446 -19.41 41.28 3.05
N SER A 447 -19.03 41.18 1.79
CA SER A 447 -17.91 41.89 1.17
C SER A 447 -18.47 42.99 0.26
N ILE A 448 -18.12 44.23 0.59
CA ILE A 448 -18.51 45.44 -0.13
C ILE A 448 -17.25 46.08 -0.74
N PRO A 449 -17.27 46.45 -2.04
CA PRO A 449 -16.15 47.13 -2.66
C PRO A 449 -15.95 48.50 -2.01
N ARG A 450 -14.68 48.92 -1.86
CA ARG A 450 -14.37 50.24 -1.32
C ARG A 450 -14.95 51.33 -2.24
N LEU A 451 -15.81 52.18 -1.67
CA LEU A 451 -16.43 53.26 -2.43
C LEU A 451 -15.53 54.51 -2.47
N PRO A 452 -15.63 55.35 -3.52
CA PRO A 452 -14.79 56.53 -3.66
C PRO A 452 -14.92 57.55 -2.52
N PHE A 453 -16.04 57.53 -1.79
CA PHE A 453 -16.30 58.41 -0.65
C PHE A 453 -15.81 57.84 0.70
N MET A 454 -15.29 56.61 0.74
CA MET A 454 -14.81 55.97 1.96
C MET A 454 -13.31 56.23 2.15
N VAL A 455 -12.97 57.39 2.71
CA VAL A 455 -11.58 57.88 2.83
C VAL A 455 -11.11 57.89 4.28
N GLU A 456 -11.94 58.37 5.21
CA GLU A 456 -11.65 58.48 6.64
C GLU A 456 -12.29 57.34 7.45
N ALA A 457 -11.76 57.05 8.65
CA ALA A 457 -12.21 55.93 9.50
C ALA A 457 -13.71 55.96 9.81
N SER A 458 -14.30 57.15 9.92
CA SER A 458 -15.74 57.40 10.14
C SER A 458 -16.62 57.10 8.92
N ASP A 459 -16.07 57.14 7.70
CA ASP A 459 -16.83 56.88 6.47
C ASP A 459 -17.10 55.38 6.24
N PHE A 460 -16.45 54.53 7.04
CA PHE A 460 -16.60 53.08 7.01
C PHE A 460 -17.67 52.58 7.98
N GLU A 461 -18.22 53.44 8.85
CA GLU A 461 -19.29 53.08 9.79
C GLU A 461 -20.66 53.15 9.09
N ILE A 462 -21.15 52.00 8.62
CA ILE A 462 -22.52 51.84 8.11
C ILE A 462 -23.39 51.34 9.26
N GLU A 463 -24.52 52.01 9.49
CA GLU A 463 -25.45 51.70 10.57
C GLU A 463 -25.96 50.24 10.48
N GLY A 464 -25.65 49.43 11.50
CA GLY A 464 -26.09 48.03 11.59
C GLY A 464 -25.08 46.94 11.18
N LEU A 465 -23.83 47.30 10.81
CA LEU A 465 -22.76 46.36 10.44
C LEU A 465 -21.51 46.53 11.32
N ASP A 466 -20.96 45.43 11.81
CA ASP A 466 -19.64 45.40 12.46
C ASP A 466 -18.55 45.18 11.37
N PHE A 467 -17.38 45.81 11.41
CA PHE A 467 -16.43 45.75 10.27
C PHE A 467 -15.06 45.14 10.63
N MET A 468 -14.53 44.32 9.71
CA MET A 468 -13.14 43.84 9.67
C MET A 468 -12.48 44.29 8.35
N ARG A 469 -11.29 44.90 8.45
CA ARG A 469 -10.60 45.52 7.31
C ARG A 469 -9.54 44.58 6.73
N THR A 470 -9.59 44.35 5.41
CA THR A 470 -8.47 43.80 4.63
C THR A 470 -8.08 44.79 3.51
N SER A 471 -6.87 44.66 2.97
CA SER A 471 -6.13 45.72 2.24
C SER A 471 -6.87 46.45 1.11
N CYS A 472 -7.92 45.87 0.52
CA CYS A 472 -8.75 46.51 -0.52
C CYS A 472 -10.28 46.32 -0.35
N THR A 473 -10.75 45.65 0.71
CA THR A 473 -12.14 45.22 0.84
C THR A 473 -12.65 45.40 2.27
N ILE A 474 -13.89 45.90 2.40
CA ILE A 474 -14.58 46.04 3.68
C ILE A 474 -15.44 44.80 3.89
N VAL A 475 -15.25 44.13 5.02
CA VAL A 475 -15.91 42.86 5.33
C VAL A 475 -16.70 43.01 6.62
N ALA A 476 -18.01 42.71 6.59
CA ALA A 476 -18.87 42.78 7.77
C ALA A 476 -19.47 41.41 8.10
N PRO A 477 -19.61 41.01 9.39
CA PRO A 477 -20.50 39.93 9.79
C PRO A 477 -21.91 40.29 9.35
N GLY A 478 -22.62 39.35 8.74
CA GLY A 478 -24.03 39.54 8.41
C GLY A 478 -24.86 39.88 9.66
N PRO A 479 -26.02 40.54 9.52
CA PRO A 479 -26.86 40.94 10.65
C PRO A 479 -27.16 39.75 11.59
N ARG A 480 -27.37 40.01 12.88
CA ARG A 480 -27.62 38.99 13.95
C ARG A 480 -28.75 37.99 13.66
N SER A 481 -29.55 38.19 12.61
CA SER A 481 -30.53 37.26 12.06
C SER A 481 -29.92 36.05 11.35
N TRP A 482 -28.68 36.17 10.83
CA TRP A 482 -27.95 35.11 10.12
C TRP A 482 -27.53 33.99 11.08
N THR A 483 -27.14 34.33 12.31
CA THR A 483 -26.84 33.39 13.39
C THR A 483 -28.07 32.56 13.81
N ARG A 484 -29.27 33.15 13.78
CA ARG A 484 -30.53 32.44 14.10
C ARG A 484 -31.04 31.53 12.98
N CYS A 485 -30.89 31.91 11.71
CA CYS A 485 -31.21 31.03 10.58
C CYS A 485 -30.31 29.78 10.55
N TRP A 486 -29.06 29.92 11.04
CA TRP A 486 -28.16 28.80 11.21
C TRP A 486 -28.51 27.90 12.41
N GLU A 487 -28.86 28.46 13.57
CA GLU A 487 -29.29 27.66 14.74
C GLU A 487 -30.55 26.83 14.44
N THR A 488 -31.49 27.35 13.65
CA THR A 488 -32.66 26.57 13.21
C THR A 488 -32.33 25.50 12.17
N CYS A 489 -31.26 25.67 11.39
CA CYS A 489 -30.76 24.66 10.44
C CYS A 489 -29.82 23.62 11.07
N THR A 490 -29.14 23.93 12.18
CA THR A 490 -28.23 23.02 12.90
C THR A 490 -28.88 22.31 14.09
N ALA A 491 -29.96 22.85 14.67
CA ALA A 491 -30.69 22.22 15.77
C ALA A 491 -31.43 20.91 15.40
N ARG A 492 -31.55 20.58 14.10
CA ARG A 492 -32.09 19.28 13.65
C ARG A 492 -31.04 18.20 13.38
N SER A 493 -29.75 18.53 13.41
CA SER A 493 -28.66 17.55 13.37
C SER A 493 -28.03 17.48 14.76
N GLY A 494 -28.68 16.73 15.65
CA GLY A 494 -28.20 16.55 17.02
C GLY A 494 -26.84 15.85 17.04
N THR A 495 -25.83 16.54 17.57
CA THR A 495 -24.79 16.05 18.50
C THR A 495 -23.76 17.16 18.74
N ARG A 496 -24.01 18.00 19.75
CA ARG A 496 -22.92 18.71 20.43
C ARG A 496 -22.48 17.83 21.59
N ARG A 497 -21.25 17.31 21.56
CA ARG A 497 -20.48 17.06 22.79
C ARG A 497 -19.46 18.20 22.90
N PRO A 498 -19.41 18.93 24.03
CA PRO A 498 -18.34 19.89 24.29
C PRO A 498 -17.04 19.16 24.66
N CYS A 499 -15.93 19.85 24.43
CA CYS A 499 -14.55 19.44 24.77
C CYS A 499 -14.38 19.01 26.22
#